data_AF-A0A7W0GXU3-F1
#
_entry.id   AF-A0A7W0GXU3-F1
#
_cell.length_a   1.000
_cell.length_b   1.000
_cell.length_c   1.000
_cell.angle_alpha   90.00
_cell.angle_beta   90.00
_cell.angle_gamma   90.00
#
_symmetry.space_group_name_H-M   'P 1'
#
loop_
_entity.id
_entity.type
_entity.pdbx_description
1 polymer ?
#
loop_
_entity_poly.entity_id
_entity_poly.type
_entity_poly.pdbx_seq_one_letter_code
_entity_poly.pdbx_strand_id
1 'polypeptide(L)'
;MRKYWLRIFIGAFAIFAIGMIGVTLARKGIAKVHRIVESDDQLTIPLAFVPFVLDGERLGNLEEVVINRDTPRQVRSVELEIDLSDSLLAQGLSGCRLAANFESDPRKPGLNIRTSPRDRNAFSCLPGDSIPPDLTEFGEAVFQPGEVRVPLYLQKELVDELHEALAEDSTKAESQTDSLAELAELRSDSAVEALAADADSIGRAGRRLGDSLREVALRRVDSMHVELRQMRVDSMRVEPRIADPVPRR
;
A
#
# COMPACT_ATOMS: atom_id res chain seq x y z
N MET A 1 -9.50 21.97 -46.68
CA MET A 1 -9.81 20.67 -46.03
C MET A 1 -8.67 20.06 -45.20
N ARG A 2 -7.38 20.35 -45.49
CA ARG A 2 -6.21 19.81 -44.73
C ARG A 2 -6.22 20.09 -43.21
N LYS A 3 -6.73 21.24 -42.75
CA LYS A 3 -6.79 21.58 -41.30
C LYS A 3 -7.74 20.68 -40.50
N TYR A 4 -8.77 20.11 -41.12
CA TYR A 4 -9.75 19.26 -40.43
C TYR A 4 -9.17 17.88 -40.14
N TRP A 5 -8.47 17.30 -41.12
CA TRP A 5 -7.77 16.02 -40.99
C TRP A 5 -6.67 16.04 -39.91
N LEU A 6 -5.94 17.16 -39.76
CA LEU A 6 -4.89 17.28 -38.73
C LEU A 6 -5.45 17.18 -37.30
N ARG A 7 -6.63 17.76 -37.04
CA ARG A 7 -7.26 17.70 -35.71
C ARG A 7 -7.69 16.29 -35.32
N ILE A 8 -8.17 15.51 -36.29
CA ILE A 8 -8.56 14.11 -36.07
C ILE A 8 -7.33 13.27 -35.70
N PHE A 9 -6.23 13.42 -36.45
CA PHE A 9 -4.99 12.70 -36.15
C PHE A 9 -4.40 13.05 -34.78
N ILE A 10 -4.42 14.33 -34.39
CA ILE A 10 -3.94 14.76 -33.07
C ILE A 10 -4.76 14.13 -31.93
N GLY A 11 -6.09 14.06 -32.08
CA GLY A 11 -6.95 13.43 -31.08
C GLY A 11 -6.67 11.93 -30.94
N ALA A 12 -6.57 11.21 -32.06
CA ALA A 12 -6.27 9.78 -32.06
C ALA A 12 -4.88 9.48 -31.48
N PHE A 13 -3.88 10.30 -31.82
CA PHE A 13 -2.51 10.13 -31.33
C PHE A 13 -2.41 10.33 -29.82
N ALA A 14 -3.14 11.29 -29.25
CA ALA A 14 -3.14 11.53 -27.80
C ALA A 14 -3.68 10.32 -27.01
N ILE A 15 -4.80 9.73 -27.46
CA ILE A 15 -5.39 8.55 -26.81
C ILE A 15 -4.44 7.35 -26.94
N PHE A 16 -3.83 7.16 -28.11
CA PHE A 16 -2.87 6.10 -28.34
C PHE A 16 -1.62 6.24 -27.44
N ALA A 17 -1.09 7.46 -27.29
CA ALA A 17 0.06 7.73 -26.43
C ALA A 17 -0.24 7.39 -24.96
N ILE A 18 -1.42 7.78 -24.45
CA ILE A 18 -1.84 7.46 -23.08
C ILE A 18 -1.98 5.94 -22.89
N GLY A 19 -2.59 5.25 -23.86
CA GLY A 19 -2.74 3.79 -23.82
C GLY A 19 -1.38 3.06 -23.84
N MET A 20 -0.45 3.50 -24.69
CA MET A 20 0.90 2.95 -24.75
C MET A 20 1.66 3.15 -23.43
N ILE A 21 1.58 4.33 -22.80
CA ILE A 21 2.24 4.58 -21.51
C ILE A 21 1.72 3.60 -20.44
N GLY A 22 0.39 3.40 -20.35
CA GLY A 22 -0.21 2.46 -19.41
C GLY A 22 0.26 1.01 -19.61
N VAL A 23 0.24 0.52 -20.86
CA VAL A 23 0.69 -0.85 -21.18
C VAL A 23 2.18 -1.03 -20.93
N THR A 24 2.99 0.00 -21.21
CA THR A 24 4.44 -0.08 -21.01
C THR A 24 4.80 -0.12 -19.52
N LEU A 25 4.09 0.66 -18.70
CA LEU A 25 4.23 0.61 -17.24
C LEU A 25 3.81 -0.76 -16.68
N ALA A 26 2.68 -1.30 -17.12
CA ALA A 26 2.20 -2.61 -16.67
C ALA A 26 3.19 -3.73 -17.03
N ARG A 27 3.68 -3.78 -18.27
CA ARG A 27 4.64 -4.80 -18.73
C ARG A 27 5.99 -4.71 -18.00
N LYS A 28 6.49 -3.50 -17.76
CA LYS A 28 7.74 -3.30 -17.00
C LYS A 28 7.57 -3.63 -15.52
N GLY A 29 6.39 -3.41 -14.94
CA GLY A 29 6.06 -3.84 -13.59
C GLY A 29 6.16 -5.35 -13.43
N ILE A 30 5.46 -6.11 -14.28
CA ILE A 30 5.38 -7.58 -14.17
C ILE A 30 6.76 -8.25 -14.33
N ALA A 31 7.58 -7.80 -15.28
CA ALA A 31 8.92 -8.37 -15.50
C ALA A 31 9.89 -8.15 -14.33
N LYS A 32 9.64 -7.15 -13.47
CA LYS A 32 10.46 -6.90 -12.28
C LYS A 32 10.04 -7.77 -11.10
N VAL A 33 8.78 -8.19 -11.03
CA VAL A 33 8.23 -9.00 -9.93
C VAL A 33 8.68 -10.46 -10.02
N HIS A 34 8.72 -11.06 -11.21
CA HIS A 34 9.14 -12.47 -11.33
C HIS A 34 10.62 -12.73 -10.99
N ARG A 35 11.50 -11.73 -11.10
CA ARG A 35 12.92 -11.91 -10.78
C ARG A 35 13.24 -11.84 -9.28
N ILE A 36 12.28 -11.42 -8.45
CA ILE A 36 12.42 -11.28 -6.99
C ILE A 36 11.96 -12.58 -6.27
N VAL A 37 11.22 -13.45 -6.96
CA VAL A 37 10.64 -14.66 -6.36
C VAL A 37 11.66 -15.81 -6.26
N GLU A 38 12.74 -15.78 -7.05
CA GLU A 38 13.73 -16.87 -7.13
C GLU A 38 15.09 -16.56 -6.49
N SER A 39 15.32 -15.34 -5.99
CA SER A 39 16.55 -15.02 -5.27
C SER A 39 16.33 -14.99 -3.76
N ASP A 40 17.35 -15.42 -3.00
CA ASP A 40 17.46 -15.23 -1.54
C ASP A 40 17.63 -13.74 -1.16
N ASP A 41 17.28 -12.83 -2.07
CA ASP A 41 17.36 -11.39 -1.86
C ASP A 41 16.23 -10.92 -0.93
N GLN A 42 16.52 -9.85 -0.20
CA GLN A 42 15.57 -9.10 0.60
C GLN A 42 14.30 -8.78 -0.20
N LEU A 43 13.14 -9.07 0.40
CA LEU A 43 11.86 -8.72 -0.20
C LEU A 43 11.45 -7.33 0.28
N THR A 44 11.67 -6.34 -0.57
CA THR A 44 11.25 -4.94 -0.39
C THR A 44 9.80 -4.76 -0.81
N ILE A 45 8.95 -4.28 0.12
CA ILE A 45 7.56 -3.92 -0.14
C ILE A 45 7.38 -2.42 0.11
N PRO A 46 7.22 -1.60 -0.93
CA PRO A 46 7.00 -0.16 -0.76
C PRO A 46 5.58 0.09 -0.20
N LEU A 47 5.51 0.88 0.87
CA LEU A 47 4.27 1.29 1.52
C LEU A 47 3.96 2.75 1.17
N ALA A 48 3.18 2.96 0.11
CA ALA A 48 2.75 4.32 -0.22
C ALA A 48 1.61 4.78 0.71
N PHE A 49 1.76 5.97 1.29
CA PHE A 49 0.70 6.69 2.05
C PHE A 49 0.26 6.03 3.36
N VAL A 50 1.09 5.18 3.97
CA VAL A 50 0.79 4.59 5.28
C VAL A 50 1.35 5.50 6.38
N PRO A 51 0.52 6.16 7.21
CA PRO A 51 1.02 7.04 8.25
C PRO A 51 1.68 6.25 9.39
N PHE A 52 2.84 6.74 9.86
CA PHE A 52 3.48 6.22 11.07
C PHE A 52 2.93 6.97 12.29
N VAL A 53 2.27 6.22 13.18
CA VAL A 53 1.65 6.75 14.40
C VAL A 53 2.26 6.04 15.60
N LEU A 54 2.89 6.82 16.48
CA LEU A 54 3.52 6.36 17.71
C LEU A 54 2.74 6.93 18.89
N ASP A 55 2.26 6.08 19.79
CA ASP A 55 1.53 6.48 21.00
C ASP A 55 0.34 7.43 20.75
N GLY A 56 -0.29 7.33 19.57
CA GLY A 56 -1.43 8.15 19.16
C GLY A 56 -1.06 9.43 18.39
N GLU A 57 0.22 9.73 18.26
CA GLU A 57 0.72 10.90 17.52
C GLU A 57 1.32 10.48 16.18
N ARG A 58 0.90 11.16 15.10
CA ARG A 58 1.48 10.93 13.78
C ARG A 58 2.82 11.63 13.69
N LEU A 59 3.90 10.86 13.56
CA LEU A 59 5.26 11.40 13.45
C LEU A 59 5.79 11.40 12.01
N GLY A 60 5.23 10.56 11.14
CA GLY A 60 5.75 10.39 9.79
C GLY A 60 4.90 9.48 8.91
N ASN A 61 5.56 8.79 7.98
CA ASN A 61 5.00 7.77 7.11
C ASN A 61 5.92 6.53 7.09
N LEU A 62 5.34 5.35 6.96
CA LEU A 62 6.11 4.16 6.60
C LEU A 62 6.39 4.24 5.10
N GLU A 63 7.63 4.06 4.70
CA GLU A 63 8.05 4.10 3.30
C GLU A 63 8.21 2.70 2.72
N GLU A 64 8.85 1.81 3.47
CA GLU A 64 9.21 0.47 3.00
C GLU A 64 9.18 -0.55 4.14
N VAL A 65 8.84 -1.79 3.79
CA VAL A 65 9.05 -2.96 4.62
C VAL A 65 10.00 -3.90 3.90
N VAL A 66 11.15 -4.14 4.52
CA VAL A 66 12.17 -5.07 4.04
C VAL A 66 12.05 -6.36 4.83
N ILE A 67 11.66 -7.44 4.17
CA ILE A 67 11.57 -8.74 4.80
C ILE A 67 12.89 -9.47 4.55
N ASN A 68 13.65 -9.68 5.63
CA ASN A 68 14.90 -10.43 5.60
C ASN A 68 14.61 -11.93 5.73
N ARG A 69 15.02 -12.71 4.73
CA ARG A 69 14.80 -14.15 4.67
C ARG A 69 16.13 -14.85 4.51
N ASP A 70 16.40 -15.87 5.33
CA ASP A 70 17.59 -16.72 5.16
C ASP A 70 17.31 -17.84 4.13
N THR A 71 16.05 -18.23 4.00
CA THR A 71 15.58 -19.17 2.98
C THR A 71 14.21 -18.71 2.48
N PRO A 72 13.73 -19.15 1.30
CA PRO A 72 12.42 -18.75 0.77
C PRO A 72 11.23 -18.95 1.72
N ARG A 73 11.40 -19.78 2.77
CA ARG A 73 10.36 -20.23 3.70
C ARG A 73 10.55 -19.74 5.15
N GLN A 74 11.65 -19.06 5.46
CA GLN A 74 11.93 -18.59 6.82
C GLN A 74 12.23 -17.10 6.79
N VAL A 75 11.32 -16.31 7.35
CA VAL A 75 11.55 -14.90 7.64
C VAL A 75 12.36 -14.83 8.92
N ARG A 76 13.54 -14.23 8.83
CA ARG A 76 14.44 -14.04 9.98
C ARG A 76 14.08 -12.79 10.77
N SER A 77 13.82 -11.71 10.04
CA SER A 77 13.51 -10.41 10.63
C SER A 77 12.79 -9.53 9.63
N VAL A 78 12.13 -8.50 10.15
CA VAL A 78 11.53 -7.44 9.34
C VAL A 78 12.24 -6.13 9.66
N GLU A 79 12.62 -5.41 8.62
CA GLU A 79 13.15 -4.05 8.73
C GLU A 79 12.09 -3.08 8.21
N LEU A 80 11.72 -2.10 9.04
CA LEU A 80 10.73 -1.07 8.71
C LEU A 80 11.44 0.25 8.43
N GLU A 81 11.27 0.81 7.24
CA GLU A 81 11.79 2.14 6.91
C GLU A 81 10.71 3.19 7.13
N ILE A 82 11.01 4.18 7.97
CA ILE A 82 10.06 5.18 8.44
C ILE A 82 10.61 6.56 8.16
N ASP A 83 9.91 7.32 7.31
CA ASP A 83 10.19 8.72 7.02
C ASP A 83 9.48 9.62 8.05
N LEU A 84 10.27 10.24 8.92
CA LEU A 84 9.82 11.16 9.95
C LEU A 84 9.81 12.59 9.43
N SER A 85 8.85 13.37 9.93
CA SER A 85 8.69 14.78 9.54
C SER A 85 9.81 15.69 10.05
N ASP A 86 10.56 15.25 11.07
CA ASP A 86 11.64 16.03 11.70
C ASP A 86 12.79 15.12 12.16
N SER A 87 14.02 15.50 11.81
CA SER A 87 15.28 14.89 12.24
C SER A 87 15.50 14.84 13.75
N LEU A 88 14.96 15.80 14.50
CA LEU A 88 15.10 15.83 15.96
C LEU A 88 14.27 14.72 16.63
N LEU A 89 13.16 14.33 16.00
CA LEU A 89 12.35 13.20 16.46
C LEU A 89 13.12 11.89 16.33
N ALA A 90 13.86 11.69 15.23
CA ALA A 90 14.67 10.49 15.02
C ALA A 90 15.68 10.29 16.17
N GLN A 91 16.38 11.35 16.56
CA GLN A 91 17.33 11.30 17.67
C GLN A 91 16.64 11.07 19.02
N GLY A 92 15.48 11.67 19.24
CA GLY A 92 14.67 11.44 20.45
C GLY A 92 14.19 9.99 20.61
N LEU A 93 14.09 9.25 19.51
CA LEU A 93 13.71 7.84 19.50
C LEU A 93 14.91 6.89 19.67
N SER A 94 16.14 7.40 19.73
CA SER A 94 17.32 6.58 20.03
C SER A 94 17.23 6.04 21.47
N GLY A 95 16.94 4.74 21.61
CA GLY A 95 16.67 4.08 22.90
C GLY A 95 15.20 3.71 23.12
N CYS A 96 14.31 4.10 22.21
CA CYS A 96 12.98 3.53 22.13
C CYS A 96 13.05 2.08 21.68
N ARG A 97 12.28 1.19 22.32
CA ARG A 97 12.02 -0.16 21.81
C ARG A 97 10.63 -0.17 21.20
N LEU A 98 10.54 -0.31 19.88
CA LEU A 98 9.28 -0.14 19.17
C LEU A 98 8.46 -1.42 19.30
N ALA A 99 7.25 -1.34 19.85
CA ALA A 99 6.32 -2.47 19.86
C ALA A 99 5.18 -2.20 18.88
N ALA A 100 4.92 -3.16 17.99
CA ALA A 100 3.76 -3.07 17.10
C ALA A 100 2.57 -3.76 17.77
N ASN A 101 1.56 -2.96 18.10
CA ASN A 101 0.33 -3.43 18.75
C ASN A 101 -0.69 -3.73 17.67
N PHE A 102 -0.60 -4.93 17.10
CA PHE A 102 -1.66 -5.45 16.25
C PHE A 102 -2.72 -6.09 17.15
N GLU A 103 -3.88 -5.45 17.26
CA GLU A 103 -5.00 -6.05 17.99
C GLU A 103 -5.57 -7.20 17.15
N SER A 104 -5.17 -8.43 17.49
CA SER A 104 -5.77 -9.64 16.94
C SER A 104 -7.18 -9.78 17.52
N ASP A 105 -8.22 -9.38 16.77
CA ASP A 105 -9.61 -9.67 17.15
C ASP A 105 -9.82 -11.20 17.11
N PRO A 106 -9.98 -11.88 18.26
CA PRO A 106 -10.08 -13.35 18.31
C PRO A 106 -11.33 -13.88 17.61
N ARG A 107 -12.26 -13.01 17.22
CA ARG A 107 -13.50 -13.38 16.52
C ARG A 107 -13.34 -13.43 15.00
N LYS A 108 -12.20 -13.01 14.45
CA LYS A 108 -11.95 -13.00 13.01
C LYS A 108 -10.59 -13.62 12.71
N PRO A 109 -10.55 -14.88 12.24
CA PRO A 109 -9.30 -15.45 11.73
C PRO A 109 -8.82 -14.64 10.53
N GLY A 110 -7.54 -14.30 10.53
CA GLY A 110 -6.88 -13.48 9.54
C GLY A 110 -6.44 -12.11 10.08
N LEU A 111 -5.21 -11.74 9.75
CA LEU A 111 -4.55 -10.47 10.06
C LEU A 111 -5.33 -9.28 9.48
N ASN A 112 -6.40 -8.88 10.16
CA ASN A 112 -7.14 -7.69 9.79
C ASN A 112 -6.33 -6.48 10.26
N ILE A 113 -5.48 -5.96 9.38
CA ILE A 113 -4.94 -4.60 9.49
C ILE A 113 -6.11 -3.64 9.28
N ARG A 114 -7.02 -3.59 10.26
CA ARG A 114 -8.00 -2.52 10.34
C ARG A 114 -7.24 -1.33 10.87
N THR A 115 -6.73 -0.51 9.96
CA THR A 115 -6.49 0.91 10.19
C THR A 115 -7.83 1.61 10.38
N SER A 116 -8.61 1.16 11.36
CA SER A 116 -9.78 1.89 11.81
C SER A 116 -9.26 3.22 12.34
N PRO A 117 -9.82 4.38 11.94
CA PRO A 117 -9.38 5.70 12.43
C PRO A 117 -9.45 5.89 13.95
N ARG A 118 -9.90 4.87 14.70
CA ARG A 118 -10.06 4.84 16.15
C ARG A 118 -9.01 4.00 16.87
N ASP A 119 -8.27 3.14 16.17
CA ASP A 119 -7.21 2.33 16.78
C ASP A 119 -5.94 3.17 16.72
N ARG A 120 -5.80 4.03 17.73
CA ARG A 120 -4.88 5.18 17.69
C ARG A 120 -3.40 4.77 17.79
N ASN A 121 -3.08 3.56 18.21
CA ASN A 121 -1.73 3.22 18.66
C ASN A 121 -1.20 1.95 17.97
N ALA A 122 -1.01 2.00 16.65
CA ALA A 122 -0.40 0.89 15.90
C ALA A 122 1.02 0.57 16.41
N PHE A 123 1.77 1.59 16.82
CA PHE A 123 3.07 1.45 17.46
C PHE A 123 3.09 2.14 18.81
N SER A 124 3.80 1.54 19.76
CA SER A 124 4.08 2.15 21.07
C SER A 124 5.56 2.08 21.39
N CYS A 125 6.07 3.09 22.08
CA CYS A 125 7.44 3.10 22.57
C CYS A 125 7.53 2.45 23.94
N LEU A 126 8.23 1.32 24.06
CA LEU A 126 8.46 0.70 25.36
C LEU A 126 9.64 1.39 26.08
N PRO A 127 9.46 1.76 27.36
CA PRO A 127 10.52 2.37 28.14
C PRO A 127 11.59 1.34 28.54
N GLY A 128 12.79 1.47 27.96
CA GLY A 128 14.01 0.81 28.43
C GLY A 128 13.88 -0.71 28.63
N ASP A 129 14.23 -1.19 29.83
CA ASP A 129 14.46 -2.60 30.14
C ASP A 129 13.19 -3.43 30.42
N SER A 130 12.02 -2.78 30.42
CA SER A 130 10.75 -3.46 30.69
C SER A 130 10.15 -3.97 29.39
N ILE A 131 10.64 -5.12 28.92
CA ILE A 131 10.00 -5.85 27.82
C ILE A 131 8.93 -6.78 28.43
N PRO A 132 7.65 -6.60 28.07
CA PRO A 132 6.60 -7.56 28.38
C PRO A 132 6.98 -8.99 27.95
N PRO A 133 6.69 -10.03 28.75
CA PRO A 133 7.13 -11.39 28.47
C PRO A 133 6.46 -12.03 27.24
N ASP A 134 5.38 -11.43 26.74
CA ASP A 134 4.61 -11.79 25.54
C ASP A 134 5.17 -11.17 24.25
N LEU A 135 6.11 -10.22 24.36
CA LEU A 135 6.77 -9.63 23.21
C LEU A 135 8.10 -10.33 22.91
N THR A 136 8.40 -10.47 21.62
CA THR A 136 9.67 -10.97 21.11
C THR A 136 10.23 -10.01 20.08
N GLU A 137 11.55 -9.88 20.05
CA GLU A 137 12.23 -9.06 19.04
C GLU A 137 12.10 -9.75 17.68
N PHE A 138 11.63 -9.00 16.68
CA PHE A 138 11.39 -9.50 15.33
C PHE A 138 11.86 -8.48 14.28
N GLY A 139 13.09 -8.02 14.44
CA GLY A 139 13.77 -7.13 13.51
C GLY A 139 13.95 -5.71 14.02
N GLU A 140 13.97 -4.74 13.12
CA GLU A 140 14.33 -3.36 13.43
C GLU A 140 13.50 -2.34 12.65
N ALA A 141 13.41 -1.12 13.16
CA ALA A 141 12.86 0.02 12.44
C ALA A 141 13.96 1.07 12.25
N VAL A 142 14.07 1.60 11.04
CA VAL A 142 15.04 2.60 10.63
C VAL A 142 14.31 3.91 10.39
N PHE A 143 14.66 4.92 11.20
CA PHE A 143 14.09 6.26 11.08
C PHE A 143 14.93 7.15 10.17
N GLN A 144 14.27 7.76 9.19
CA GLN A 144 14.81 8.82 8.34
C GLN A 144 14.16 10.16 8.69
N PRO A 145 14.87 11.29 8.57
CA PRO A 145 16.31 11.40 8.36
C PRO A 145 17.10 11.07 9.64
N GLY A 146 18.26 10.41 9.50
CA GLY A 146 19.18 10.15 10.62
C GLY A 146 19.65 8.70 10.78
N GLU A 147 19.08 7.76 10.02
CA GLU A 147 19.43 6.33 10.03
C GLU A 147 19.43 5.72 11.44
N VAL A 148 18.52 6.21 12.30
CA VAL A 148 18.42 5.72 13.68
C VAL A 148 17.71 4.38 13.65
N ARG A 149 18.42 3.33 14.08
CA ARG A 149 17.89 1.96 14.15
C ARG A 149 17.36 1.69 15.55
N VAL A 150 16.14 1.19 15.65
CA VAL A 150 15.53 0.74 16.91
C VAL A 150 15.01 -0.70 16.77
N PRO A 151 15.11 -1.53 17.82
CA PRO A 151 14.58 -2.88 17.77
C PRO A 151 13.04 -2.85 17.68
N LEU A 152 12.50 -3.73 16.84
CA LEU A 152 11.08 -3.93 16.65
C LEU A 152 10.64 -5.19 17.41
N TYR A 153 9.63 -5.05 18.25
CA TYR A 153 9.02 -6.11 19.03
C TYR A 153 7.60 -6.40 18.55
N LEU A 154 7.29 -7.68 18.42
CA LEU A 154 5.98 -8.21 18.06
C LEU A 154 5.48 -9.17 19.14
N GLN A 155 4.18 -9.40 19.18
CA GLN A 155 3.59 -10.46 20.00
C GLN A 155 4.08 -11.82 19.53
N LYS A 156 4.41 -12.70 20.47
CA LYS A 156 4.89 -14.06 20.17
C LYS A 156 3.90 -14.84 19.31
N GLU A 157 2.62 -14.72 19.62
CA GLU A 157 1.54 -15.36 18.88
C GLU A 157 1.54 -14.96 17.41
N LEU A 158 1.84 -13.68 17.13
CA LEU A 158 1.90 -13.16 15.76
C LEU A 158 3.13 -13.67 15.00
N VAL A 159 4.26 -13.77 15.68
CA VAL A 159 5.50 -14.32 15.09
C VAL A 159 5.31 -15.80 14.78
N ASP A 160 4.68 -16.54 15.67
CA ASP A 160 4.35 -17.96 15.46
C ASP A 160 3.36 -18.14 14.30
N GLU A 161 2.30 -17.33 14.22
CA GLU A 161 1.35 -17.34 13.10
C GLU A 161 2.04 -17.02 11.77
N LEU A 162 2.96 -16.05 11.75
CA LEU A 162 3.72 -15.70 10.56
C LEU A 162 4.61 -16.87 10.11
N HIS A 163 5.28 -17.54 11.03
CA HIS A 163 6.08 -18.73 10.73
C HIS A 163 5.21 -19.89 10.22
N GLU A 164 4.05 -20.13 10.81
CA GLU A 164 3.13 -21.18 10.39
C GLU A 164 2.54 -20.91 9.00
N ALA A 165 2.06 -19.69 8.75
CA ALA A 165 1.49 -19.30 7.47
C ALA A 165 2.48 -19.47 6.30
N LEU A 166 3.75 -19.14 6.54
CA LEU A 166 4.82 -19.33 5.55
C LEU A 166 5.21 -20.80 5.36
N ALA A 167 5.06 -21.62 6.38
CA ALA A 167 5.28 -23.06 6.28
C ALA A 167 4.16 -23.76 5.49
N GLU A 168 2.89 -23.42 5.73
CA GLU A 168 1.76 -24.09 5.09
C GLU A 168 1.68 -23.85 3.57
N ASP A 169 1.94 -22.63 3.11
CA ASP A 169 1.78 -22.25 1.70
C ASP A 169 2.73 -23.04 0.77
N SER A 170 3.86 -23.51 1.32
CA SER A 170 4.83 -24.34 0.61
C SER A 170 4.30 -25.73 0.24
N THR A 171 3.42 -26.32 1.06
CA THR A 171 2.88 -27.66 0.81
C THR A 171 1.81 -27.67 -0.29
N LYS A 172 1.08 -26.55 -0.44
CA LYS A 172 0.04 -26.41 -1.46
C LYS A 172 0.63 -25.99 -2.80
N ALA A 173 1.62 -25.08 -2.80
CA ALA A 173 2.29 -24.64 -4.03
C ALA A 173 3.01 -25.79 -4.76
N GLU A 174 3.76 -26.64 -4.04
CA GLU A 174 4.47 -27.78 -4.66
C GLU A 174 3.50 -28.82 -5.27
N SER A 175 2.36 -29.07 -4.61
CA SER A 175 1.33 -29.99 -5.14
C SER A 175 0.64 -29.50 -6.42
N GLN A 176 0.55 -28.18 -6.62
CA GLN A 176 -0.05 -27.60 -7.82
C GLN A 176 0.94 -27.47 -8.97
N THR A 177 2.23 -27.24 -8.69
CA THR A 177 3.26 -27.13 -9.73
C THR A 177 3.56 -28.46 -10.39
N ASP A 178 3.59 -29.58 -9.65
CA ASP A 178 3.78 -30.90 -10.25
C ASP A 178 2.60 -31.28 -11.14
N SER A 179 1.37 -30.96 -10.71
CA SER A 179 0.16 -31.21 -11.50
C SER A 179 0.04 -30.30 -12.72
N LEU A 180 0.57 -29.07 -12.68
CA LEU A 180 0.58 -28.14 -13.82
C LEU A 180 1.72 -28.44 -14.81
N ALA A 181 2.88 -28.88 -14.35
CA ALA A 181 3.98 -29.31 -15.22
C ALA A 181 3.60 -30.57 -16.02
N GLU A 182 2.96 -31.55 -15.37
CA GLU A 182 2.44 -32.75 -16.03
C GLU A 182 1.28 -32.42 -17.00
N LEU A 183 0.45 -31.41 -16.68
CA LEU A 183 -0.59 -30.91 -17.60
C LEU A 183 -0.04 -30.08 -18.77
N ALA A 184 1.10 -29.42 -18.60
CA ALA A 184 1.73 -28.59 -19.62
C ALA A 184 2.43 -29.44 -20.69
N GLU A 185 3.03 -30.57 -20.32
CA GLU A 185 3.61 -31.50 -21.30
C GLU A 185 2.54 -32.18 -22.16
N LEU A 186 1.34 -32.43 -21.60
CA LEU A 186 0.21 -33.05 -22.31
C LEU A 186 -0.59 -32.10 -23.23
N ARG A 187 -0.34 -30.78 -23.22
CA ARG A 187 -1.15 -29.78 -23.96
C ARG A 187 -0.40 -28.87 -24.93
N SER A 188 0.89 -29.10 -25.16
CA SER A 188 1.74 -28.21 -25.97
C SER A 188 1.29 -28.02 -27.43
N ASP A 189 0.43 -28.89 -27.98
CA ASP A 189 -0.10 -28.75 -29.35
C ASP A 189 -1.43 -27.97 -29.47
N SER A 190 -2.07 -27.57 -28.35
CA SER A 190 -3.43 -26.99 -28.37
C SER A 190 -3.56 -25.58 -27.75
N ALA A 191 -2.47 -25.01 -27.24
CA ALA A 191 -2.48 -23.74 -26.50
C ALA A 191 -2.71 -22.49 -27.36
N VAL A 192 -2.41 -22.53 -28.66
CA VAL A 192 -2.56 -21.35 -29.54
C VAL A 192 -4.02 -21.02 -29.84
N GLU A 193 -4.92 -22.01 -29.82
CA GLU A 193 -6.35 -21.82 -30.14
C GLU A 193 -7.19 -21.51 -28.89
N ALA A 194 -6.80 -22.00 -27.71
CA ALA A 194 -7.46 -21.69 -26.45
C ALA A 194 -7.18 -20.24 -25.96
N LEU A 195 -5.97 -19.71 -26.21
CA LEU A 195 -5.63 -18.32 -25.87
C LEU A 195 -6.41 -17.28 -26.69
N ALA A 196 -6.85 -17.63 -27.91
CA ALA A 196 -7.72 -16.77 -28.71
C ALA A 196 -9.15 -16.67 -28.13
N ALA A 197 -9.65 -17.74 -27.51
CA ALA A 197 -10.97 -17.75 -26.89
C ALA A 197 -11.02 -16.98 -25.56
N ASP A 198 -9.92 -16.96 -24.81
CA ASP A 198 -9.89 -16.33 -23.48
C ASP A 198 -9.67 -14.81 -23.53
N ALA A 199 -8.99 -14.31 -24.58
CA ALA A 199 -8.86 -12.87 -24.84
C ALA A 199 -10.23 -12.17 -25.05
N ASP A 200 -11.20 -12.89 -25.63
CA ASP A 200 -12.56 -12.39 -25.85
C ASP A 200 -13.43 -12.40 -24.57
N SER A 201 -13.05 -13.17 -23.55
CA SER A 201 -13.73 -13.21 -22.25
C SER A 201 -13.27 -12.03 -21.38
N ILE A 202 -11.95 -11.75 -21.35
CA ILE A 202 -11.34 -10.63 -20.65
C ILE A 202 -11.80 -9.29 -21.25
N GLY A 203 -11.93 -9.21 -22.57
CA GLY A 203 -12.46 -8.04 -23.25
C GLY A 203 -13.90 -7.67 -22.85
N ARG A 204 -14.72 -8.66 -22.45
CA ARG A 204 -16.10 -8.43 -21.98
C ARG A 204 -16.17 -8.06 -20.50
N ALA A 205 -15.31 -8.65 -19.66
CA ALA A 205 -15.19 -8.28 -18.24
C ALA A 205 -14.66 -6.85 -18.06
N GLY A 206 -13.66 -6.45 -18.86
CA GLY A 206 -13.08 -5.11 -18.83
C GLY A 206 -14.06 -3.99 -19.20
N ARG A 207 -14.97 -4.23 -20.15
CA ARG A 207 -16.01 -3.25 -20.53
C ARG A 207 -17.01 -3.00 -19.40
N ARG A 208 -17.43 -4.05 -18.68
CA ARG A 208 -18.35 -3.91 -17.53
C ARG A 208 -17.71 -3.11 -16.38
N LEU A 209 -16.43 -3.33 -16.12
CA LEU A 209 -15.67 -2.56 -15.12
C LEU A 209 -15.50 -1.09 -15.55
N GLY A 210 -15.17 -0.85 -16.83
CA GLY A 210 -15.05 0.50 -17.37
C GLY A 210 -16.35 1.32 -17.26
N ASP A 211 -17.50 0.70 -17.54
CA ASP A 211 -18.80 1.36 -17.44
C ASP A 211 -19.17 1.68 -15.98
N SER A 212 -18.87 0.76 -15.04
CA SER A 212 -19.10 1.00 -13.60
C SER A 212 -18.25 2.13 -13.02
N LEU A 213 -16.97 2.24 -13.43
CA LEU A 213 -16.08 3.33 -13.02
C LEU A 213 -16.48 4.67 -13.60
N ARG A 214 -16.98 4.68 -14.84
CA ARG A 214 -17.48 5.90 -15.50
C ARG A 214 -18.71 6.46 -14.78
N GLU A 215 -19.62 5.60 -14.34
CA GLU A 215 -20.81 6.04 -13.60
C GLU A 215 -20.46 6.61 -12.21
N VAL A 216 -19.53 5.99 -11.50
CA VAL A 216 -19.03 6.50 -10.21
C VAL A 216 -18.29 7.83 -10.37
N ALA A 217 -17.49 7.98 -11.43
CA ALA A 217 -16.77 9.21 -11.72
C ALA A 217 -17.74 10.38 -12.02
N LEU A 218 -18.81 10.13 -12.80
CA LEU A 218 -19.81 11.16 -13.09
C LEU A 218 -20.57 11.59 -11.83
N ARG A 219 -20.96 10.67 -10.95
CA ARG A 219 -21.61 11.03 -9.68
C ARG A 219 -20.72 11.87 -8.75
N ARG A 220 -19.40 11.64 -8.78
CA ARG A 220 -18.44 12.39 -7.95
C ARG A 220 -18.18 13.81 -8.48
N VAL A 221 -18.29 14.01 -9.79
CA VAL A 221 -18.21 15.35 -10.40
C VAL A 221 -19.47 16.16 -10.06
N ASP A 222 -20.65 15.55 -10.10
CA ASP A 222 -21.90 16.23 -9.74
C ASP A 222 -21.94 16.63 -8.26
N SER A 223 -21.42 15.79 -7.35
CA SER A 223 -21.34 16.13 -5.92
C SER A 223 -20.44 17.34 -5.64
N MET A 224 -19.30 17.44 -6.35
CA MET A 224 -18.39 18.60 -6.19
C MET A 224 -19.00 19.91 -6.71
N HIS A 225 -19.81 19.85 -7.77
CA HIS A 225 -20.48 21.05 -8.27
C HIS A 225 -21.55 21.59 -7.33
N VAL A 226 -22.23 20.71 -6.58
CA VAL A 226 -23.19 21.12 -5.54
C VAL A 226 -22.44 21.78 -4.38
N GLU A 227 -21.34 21.19 -3.92
CA GLU A 227 -20.53 21.70 -2.81
C GLU A 227 -19.92 23.08 -3.11
N LEU A 228 -19.38 23.27 -4.32
CA LEU A 228 -18.83 24.56 -4.76
C LEU A 228 -19.88 25.67 -4.87
N ARG A 229 -21.13 25.34 -5.23
CA ARG A 229 -22.22 26.33 -5.21
C ARG A 229 -22.57 26.74 -3.78
N GLN A 230 -22.54 25.80 -2.85
CA GLN A 230 -22.86 26.06 -1.45
C GLN A 230 -21.82 26.97 -0.78
N MET A 231 -20.52 26.71 -1.00
CA MET A 231 -19.44 27.59 -0.53
C MET A 231 -19.52 29.01 -1.09
N ARG A 232 -19.98 29.17 -2.34
CA ARG A 232 -20.12 30.50 -2.96
C ARG A 232 -21.21 31.34 -2.29
N VAL A 233 -22.32 30.71 -1.90
CA VAL A 233 -23.44 31.38 -1.21
C VAL A 233 -23.02 31.84 0.19
N ASP A 234 -22.26 31.01 0.92
CA ASP A 234 -21.81 31.36 2.28
C ASP A 234 -20.78 32.49 2.28
N SER A 235 -19.92 32.59 1.25
CA SER A 235 -18.92 33.66 1.14
C SER A 235 -19.50 35.07 0.95
N MET A 236 -20.75 35.19 0.49
CA MET A 236 -21.38 36.50 0.28
C MET A 236 -22.05 37.07 1.54
N ARG A 237 -22.14 36.32 2.64
CA ARG A 237 -22.90 36.74 3.84
C ARG A 237 -22.05 37.42 4.93
N VAL A 238 -20.76 37.63 4.72
CA VAL A 238 -19.89 38.26 5.72
C VAL A 238 -19.77 39.76 5.45
N GLU A 239 -20.75 40.54 5.92
CA GLU A 239 -20.61 42.00 6.04
C GLU A 239 -19.67 42.34 7.21
N PRO A 240 -18.62 43.16 7.00
CA PRO A 240 -17.75 43.60 8.08
C PRO A 240 -18.46 44.66 8.92
N ARG A 241 -18.74 44.31 10.18
CA ARG A 241 -19.20 45.24 11.22
C ARG A 241 -18.03 46.15 11.59
N ILE A 242 -18.00 47.35 11.02
CA ILE A 242 -17.03 48.40 11.33
C ILE A 242 -17.21 48.78 12.79
N ALA A 243 -16.20 48.52 13.62
CA ALA A 243 -16.16 48.91 15.02
C ALA A 243 -15.61 50.33 15.15
N ASP A 244 -16.36 51.19 15.85
CA ASP A 244 -16.02 52.59 16.09
C ASP A 244 -14.76 52.77 16.97
N PRO A 245 -13.98 53.84 16.75
CA PRO A 245 -12.77 54.12 17.52
C PRO A 245 -13.08 54.68 18.91
N VAL A 246 -12.46 54.08 19.93
CA VAL A 246 -12.50 54.51 21.34
C VAL A 246 -11.68 55.79 21.54
N PRO A 247 -12.22 56.84 22.17
CA PRO A 247 -11.46 58.06 22.47
C PRO A 247 -10.53 57.84 23.68
N ARG A 248 -9.25 58.19 23.52
CA ARG A 248 -8.27 58.24 24.63
C ARG A 248 -8.40 59.58 25.36
N ARG A 249 -8.47 59.52 26.70
CA ARG A 249 -8.24 60.64 27.62
C ARG A 249 -6.81 60.60 28.12
#